data_AF-A0A2V4VAR8-F1
#
_entry.id   AF-A0A2V4VAR8-F1
#
_cell.length_a   1.000
_cell.length_b   1.000
_cell.length_c   1.000
_cell.angle_alpha   90.00
_cell.angle_beta   90.00
_cell.angle_gamma   90.00
#
_symmetry.space_group_name_H-M   'P 1'
#
loop_
_entity.id
_entity.type
_entity.pdbx_description
1 polymer ?
#
loop_
_entity_poly.entity_id
_entity_poly.type
_entity_poly.pdbx_seq_one_letter_code
_entity_poly.pdbx_strand_id
1 'polypeptide(L)'
;MSSAYKSSKTPLLLASLLSVATLLTACQTSREPVPEPRYVPSIVLGDAQTLTIMPNRVACASALPMQCLLAKSKDGSVFQIPYDWIEDFQPTLGTEYVISARPQIDEGKQSLTGYWTLQNIVSQRMVSNPQ
;
A
#
# COMPACT_ATOMS: atom_id res chain seq x y z
N MET A 1 -62.94 72.05 -18.20
CA MET A 1 -63.28 71.45 -16.89
C MET A 1 -62.37 70.26 -16.67
N SER A 2 -61.57 70.32 -15.62
CA SER A 2 -60.64 69.28 -15.18
C SER A 2 -61.37 68.22 -14.33
N SER A 3 -60.97 66.95 -14.44
CA SER A 3 -60.91 65.98 -13.31
C SER A 3 -60.32 64.66 -13.84
N ALA A 4 -59.05 64.37 -13.57
CA ALA A 4 -58.52 63.59 -12.44
C ALA A 4 -58.57 62.06 -12.64
N TYR A 5 -57.41 61.43 -12.88
CA TYR A 5 -57.07 60.16 -12.22
C TYR A 5 -55.56 59.88 -12.19
N LYS A 6 -55.01 59.99 -10.97
CA LYS A 6 -54.12 59.08 -10.23
C LYS A 6 -52.80 58.56 -10.84
N SER A 7 -51.84 58.53 -9.90
CA SER A 7 -50.71 57.58 -9.77
C SER A 7 -49.38 58.03 -10.37
N SER A 8 -48.48 58.47 -9.49
CA SER A 8 -47.09 57.98 -9.49
C SER A 8 -46.41 58.42 -8.19
N LYS A 9 -45.91 57.44 -7.43
CA LYS A 9 -45.10 57.67 -6.23
C LYS A 9 -43.70 58.08 -6.66
N THR A 10 -43.17 59.15 -6.10
CA THR A 10 -41.77 59.59 -6.24
C THR A 10 -41.24 59.98 -4.84
N PRO A 11 -39.93 60.25 -4.66
CA PRO A 11 -38.95 59.25 -4.24
C PRO A 11 -38.18 59.74 -3.01
N LEU A 12 -38.01 58.93 -1.97
CA LEU A 12 -37.28 59.38 -0.77
C LEU A 12 -36.16 58.41 -0.41
N LEU A 13 -34.96 58.85 -0.82
CA LEU A 13 -33.70 58.85 -0.08
C LEU A 13 -32.97 57.53 0.16
N LEU A 14 -31.89 57.37 -0.62
CA LEU A 14 -30.62 56.82 -0.15
C LEU A 14 -30.20 57.54 1.16
N ALA A 15 -30.09 56.81 2.27
CA ALA A 15 -29.12 57.05 3.34
C ALA A 15 -29.20 55.94 4.39
N SER A 16 -28.04 55.52 4.93
CA SER A 16 -27.76 54.41 5.87
C SER A 16 -27.45 53.09 5.14
N LEU A 17 -26.24 52.78 4.68
CA LEU A 17 -24.87 53.04 5.16
C LEU A 17 -24.61 52.64 6.62
N LEU A 18 -23.86 51.52 6.73
CA LEU A 18 -22.86 51.20 7.75
C LEU A 18 -23.38 50.77 9.12
N SER A 19 -23.53 49.45 9.32
CA SER A 19 -23.48 48.75 10.61
C SER A 19 -23.60 47.25 10.34
N VAL A 20 -22.69 46.34 10.62
CA VAL A 20 -21.39 46.31 11.29
C VAL A 20 -20.70 45.10 10.66
N ALA A 21 -19.67 45.31 9.82
CA ALA A 21 -18.78 44.22 9.46
C ALA A 21 -17.84 44.01 10.65
N THR A 22 -18.31 43.26 11.66
CA THR A 22 -17.43 42.81 12.74
C THR A 22 -16.39 41.92 12.11
N LEU A 23 -15.18 42.47 12.03
CA LEU A 23 -13.95 41.80 11.68
C LEU A 23 -13.82 40.55 12.55
N LEU A 24 -14.21 39.40 12.02
CA LEU A 24 -13.76 38.09 12.50
C LEU A 24 -12.29 37.98 12.09
N THR A 25 -11.42 38.71 12.78
CA THR A 25 -9.98 38.44 12.77
C THR A 25 -9.78 37.16 13.59
N ALA A 26 -10.17 36.03 13.01
CA ALA A 26 -9.72 34.74 13.50
C ALA A 26 -8.20 34.76 13.35
N CYS A 27 -7.48 34.84 14.47
CA CYS A 27 -6.04 34.61 14.53
C CYS A 27 -5.78 33.19 14.03
N GLN A 28 -5.64 33.03 12.72
CA GLN A 28 -5.04 31.86 12.11
C GLN A 28 -3.57 31.89 12.53
N THR A 29 -3.28 31.34 13.71
CA THR A 29 -1.92 30.88 14.00
C THR A 29 -1.69 29.71 13.07
N SER A 30 -1.33 30.02 11.82
CA SER A 30 -0.94 29.06 10.80
C SER A 30 0.44 28.54 11.20
N ARG A 31 0.49 27.69 12.22
CA ARG A 31 1.58 26.73 12.28
C ARG A 31 1.36 25.78 11.13
N GLU A 32 2.21 25.90 10.13
CA GLU A 32 2.29 24.92 9.05
C GLU A 32 2.41 23.54 9.70
N PRO A 33 1.52 22.58 9.38
CA PRO A 33 1.59 21.24 9.96
C PRO A 33 2.97 20.66 9.65
N VAL A 34 3.78 20.42 10.68
CA VAL A 34 5.05 19.71 10.49
C VAL A 34 4.68 18.28 10.07
N PRO A 35 5.14 17.81 8.89
CA PRO A 35 4.85 16.46 8.46
C PRO A 35 5.34 15.45 9.48
N GLU A 36 4.53 14.43 9.75
CA GLU A 36 4.97 13.32 10.60
C GLU A 36 6.24 12.68 9.99
N PRO A 37 7.26 12.37 10.80
CA PRO A 37 8.43 11.65 10.31
C PRO A 37 8.00 10.36 9.62
N ARG A 38 8.40 10.18 8.36
CA ARG A 38 8.12 8.92 7.67
C ARG A 38 9.01 7.84 8.24
N TYR A 39 8.40 6.69 8.52
CA TYR A 39 9.15 5.49 8.86
C TYR A 39 10.06 5.07 7.69
N VAL A 40 11.34 4.91 7.96
CA VAL A 40 12.32 4.36 7.02
C VAL A 40 12.69 2.95 7.52
N PRO A 41 12.35 1.88 6.78
CA PRO A 41 12.63 0.51 7.22
C PRO A 41 14.14 0.23 7.24
N SER A 42 14.59 -0.49 8.27
CA SER A 42 15.94 -1.08 8.34
C SER A 42 15.80 -2.56 8.02
N ILE A 43 16.14 -2.96 6.80
CA ILE A 43 15.97 -4.34 6.34
C ILE A 43 17.25 -5.14 6.60
N VAL A 44 17.12 -6.23 7.34
CA VAL A 44 18.18 -7.19 7.62
C VAL A 44 17.76 -8.60 7.19
N LEU A 45 18.74 -9.46 6.94
CA LEU A 45 18.48 -10.86 6.59
C LEU A 45 18.40 -11.71 7.85
N GLY A 46 17.30 -12.45 8.03
CA GLY A 46 17.14 -13.45 9.08
C GLY A 46 17.95 -14.71 8.83
N ASP A 47 17.77 -15.74 9.66
CA ASP A 47 18.49 -17.01 9.49
C ASP A 47 18.11 -17.73 8.20
N ALA A 48 19.06 -18.45 7.61
CA ALA A 48 18.83 -19.21 6.39
C ALA A 48 17.87 -20.38 6.64
N GLN A 49 16.89 -20.52 5.74
CA GLN A 49 15.86 -21.55 5.80
C GLN A 49 15.86 -22.35 4.51
N THR A 50 15.70 -23.67 4.65
CA THR A 50 15.49 -24.55 3.51
C THR A 50 14.01 -24.58 3.15
N LEU A 51 13.70 -24.19 1.91
CA LEU A 51 12.34 -24.19 1.36
C LEU A 51 12.27 -25.15 0.18
N THR A 52 11.19 -25.94 0.12
CA THR A 52 10.81 -26.65 -1.11
C THR A 52 9.79 -25.82 -1.86
N ILE A 53 10.15 -25.35 -3.05
CA ILE A 53 9.25 -24.61 -3.95
C ILE A 53 8.60 -25.61 -4.90
N MET A 54 7.27 -25.71 -4.82
CA MET A 54 6.48 -26.62 -5.64
C MET A 54 6.48 -26.19 -7.12
N PRO A 55 6.27 -27.13 -8.06
CA PRO A 55 6.43 -26.88 -9.50
C PRO A 55 5.37 -25.95 -10.11
N ASN A 56 4.25 -25.75 -9.41
CA ASN A 56 3.12 -24.97 -9.90
C ASN A 56 2.93 -23.68 -9.12
N ARG A 57 2.41 -22.69 -9.85
CA ARG A 57 1.94 -21.42 -9.28
C ARG A 57 0.46 -21.53 -8.96
N VAL A 58 0.04 -20.76 -7.98
CA VAL A 58 -1.37 -20.64 -7.60
C VAL A 58 -1.76 -19.17 -7.54
N ALA A 59 -3.07 -18.89 -7.60
CA ALA A 59 -3.55 -17.56 -7.26
C ALA A 59 -3.21 -17.25 -5.80
N CYS A 60 -2.64 -16.07 -5.56
CA CYS A 60 -2.40 -15.60 -4.20
C CYS A 60 -3.72 -15.35 -3.47
N ALA A 61 -3.73 -15.53 -2.14
CA ALA A 61 -4.82 -15.07 -1.28
C ALA A 61 -4.81 -13.53 -1.14
N SER A 62 -5.12 -12.83 -2.23
CA SER A 62 -5.12 -11.36 -2.33
C SER A 62 -6.32 -10.89 -3.15
N ALA A 63 -6.75 -9.64 -2.93
CA ALA A 63 -7.74 -8.99 -3.78
C ALA A 63 -7.19 -8.70 -5.20
N LEU A 64 -5.86 -8.68 -5.36
CA LEU A 64 -5.19 -8.47 -6.63
C LEU A 64 -4.92 -9.82 -7.32
N PRO A 65 -5.01 -9.90 -8.66
CA PRO A 65 -4.82 -11.15 -9.43
C PRO A 65 -3.34 -11.53 -9.54
N MET A 66 -2.70 -11.75 -8.40
CA MET A 66 -1.29 -12.11 -8.29
C MET A 66 -1.09 -13.63 -8.35
N GLN A 67 0.08 -14.05 -8.83
CA GLN A 67 0.53 -15.43 -8.80
C GLN A 67 1.50 -15.64 -7.64
N CYS A 68 1.37 -16.78 -6.96
CA CYS A 68 2.17 -17.17 -5.82
C CYS A 68 2.84 -18.51 -6.07
N LEU A 69 4.07 -18.64 -5.56
CA LEU A 69 4.75 -19.90 -5.33
C LEU A 69 4.14 -20.58 -4.11
N LEU A 70 4.00 -21.90 -4.16
CA LEU A 70 3.77 -22.70 -2.96
C LEU A 70 5.11 -23.16 -2.41
N ALA A 71 5.45 -22.67 -1.21
CA ALA A 71 6.66 -23.02 -0.49
C ALA A 71 6.30 -23.95 0.67
N LYS A 72 7.13 -24.97 0.90
CA LYS A 72 7.06 -25.85 2.06
C LYS A 72 8.33 -25.71 2.87
N SER A 73 8.21 -25.35 4.14
CA SER A 73 9.34 -25.30 5.08
C SER A 73 9.71 -26.68 5.60
N LYS A 74 10.86 -26.76 6.29
CA LYS A 74 11.41 -28.02 6.83
C LYS A 74 10.46 -28.73 7.81
N ASP A 75 9.66 -27.97 8.55
CA ASP A 75 8.63 -28.48 9.48
C ASP A 75 7.38 -29.03 8.77
N GLY A 76 7.29 -28.90 7.44
CA GLY A 76 6.18 -29.36 6.63
C GLY A 76 5.07 -28.34 6.41
N SER A 77 5.18 -27.14 7.00
CA SER A 77 4.21 -26.06 6.80
C SER A 77 4.25 -25.57 5.35
N VAL A 78 3.08 -25.43 4.73
CA VAL A 78 2.93 -24.95 3.36
C VAL A 78 2.35 -23.54 3.39
N PHE A 79 2.99 -22.62 2.66
CA PHE A 79 2.59 -21.23 2.59
C PHE A 79 2.84 -20.65 1.19
N GLN A 80 2.21 -19.51 0.92
CA GLN A 80 2.32 -18.81 -0.36
C GLN A 80 3.37 -17.70 -0.27
N ILE A 81 4.22 -17.61 -1.29
CA ILE A 81 5.15 -16.49 -1.50
C ILE A 81 4.80 -15.88 -2.85
N PRO A 82 4.56 -14.57 -2.98
CA PRO A 82 4.33 -13.95 -4.28
C PRO A 82 5.48 -14.25 -5.24
N TYR A 83 5.14 -14.43 -6.52
CA TYR A 83 6.03 -15.05 -7.50
C TYR A 83 7.42 -14.40 -7.60
N ASP A 84 7.50 -13.09 -7.46
CA ASP A 84 8.73 -12.30 -7.58
C ASP A 84 9.31 -11.84 -6.22
N TRP A 85 8.88 -12.42 -5.10
CA TRP A 85 9.28 -11.98 -3.75
C TRP A 85 10.45 -12.78 -3.15
N ILE A 86 11.10 -13.60 -3.97
CA ILE A 86 12.40 -14.20 -3.65
C ILE A 86 13.43 -13.56 -4.59
N GLU A 87 14.24 -12.64 -4.05
CA GLU A 87 15.30 -11.96 -4.79
C GLU A 87 16.29 -12.96 -5.37
N ASP A 88 16.74 -12.71 -6.60
CA ASP A 88 17.62 -13.56 -7.40
C ASP A 88 17.12 -14.98 -7.71
N PHE A 89 15.82 -15.24 -7.53
CA PHE A 89 15.21 -16.53 -7.84
C PHE A 89 14.16 -16.43 -8.95
N GLN A 90 14.39 -17.15 -10.05
CA GLN A 90 13.49 -17.20 -11.22
C GLN A 90 13.05 -18.65 -11.48
N PRO A 91 11.99 -19.14 -10.81
CA PRO A 91 11.57 -20.53 -10.94
C PRO A 91 10.89 -20.82 -12.29
N THR A 92 11.23 -21.95 -12.90
CA THR A 92 10.59 -22.43 -14.13
C THR A 92 9.35 -23.25 -13.79
N LEU A 93 8.24 -23.02 -14.51
CA LEU A 93 7.01 -23.79 -14.35
C LEU A 93 7.28 -25.28 -14.59
N GLY A 94 6.68 -26.14 -13.76
CA GLY A 94 6.89 -27.58 -13.82
C GLY A 94 8.19 -28.06 -13.15
N THR A 95 8.97 -27.17 -12.52
CA THR A 95 10.20 -27.54 -11.81
C THR A 95 10.03 -27.35 -10.32
N GLU A 96 10.26 -28.41 -9.55
CA GLU A 96 10.37 -28.31 -8.09
C GLU A 96 11.80 -27.93 -7.72
N TYR A 97 11.94 -26.99 -6.79
CA TYR A 97 13.23 -26.54 -6.28
C TYR A 97 13.33 -26.81 -4.79
N VAL A 98 14.51 -27.18 -4.33
CA VAL A 98 14.91 -27.03 -2.92
C VAL A 98 15.92 -25.90 -2.88
N ILE A 99 15.62 -24.85 -2.11
CA ILE A 99 16.45 -23.65 -2.01
C ILE A 99 16.83 -23.38 -0.55
N SER A 100 17.97 -22.74 -0.35
CA SER A 100 18.30 -22.04 0.89
C SER A 100 17.99 -20.57 0.67
N ALA A 101 17.12 -19.99 1.48
CA ALA A 101 16.74 -18.58 1.37
C ALA A 101 16.68 -17.92 2.76
N ARG A 102 16.96 -16.62 2.81
CA ARG A 102 16.92 -15.83 4.04
C ARG A 102 15.72 -14.89 4.00
N PRO A 103 14.83 -14.88 5.02
CA PRO A 103 13.74 -13.93 5.06
C PRO A 103 14.28 -12.53 5.34
N GLN A 104 13.65 -11.52 4.77
CA GLN A 104 13.93 -10.12 5.08
C GLN A 104 13.09 -9.68 6.29
N ILE A 105 13.76 -9.15 7.30
CA ILE A 105 13.18 -8.66 8.56
C ILE A 105 13.33 -7.15 8.58
N ASP A 106 12.23 -6.46 8.89
CA ASP A 106 12.26 -5.05 9.24
C ASP A 106 12.66 -4.92 10.71
N GLU A 107 13.92 -4.57 10.96
CA GLU A 107 14.51 -4.50 12.30
C GLU A 107 13.78 -3.48 13.19
N GLY A 108 13.35 -2.36 12.62
CA GLY A 108 12.64 -1.32 13.37
C GLY A 108 11.25 -1.75 13.85
N LYS A 109 10.61 -2.71 13.17
CA LYS A 109 9.32 -3.30 13.56
C LYS A 109 9.45 -4.70 14.18
N GLN A 110 10.64 -5.28 14.15
CA GLN A 110 10.92 -6.68 14.52
C GLN A 110 9.97 -7.67 13.84
N SER A 111 9.66 -7.45 12.56
CA SER A 111 8.68 -8.24 11.82
C SER A 111 9.18 -8.66 10.44
N LEU A 112 8.71 -9.81 9.97
CA LEU A 112 8.95 -10.26 8.59
C LEU A 112 8.31 -9.29 7.59
N THR A 113 9.05 -8.98 6.53
CA THR A 113 8.53 -8.17 5.41
C THR A 113 7.71 -8.99 4.41
N GLY A 114 7.90 -10.32 4.41
CA GLY A 114 7.37 -11.24 3.40
C GLY A 114 8.32 -11.47 2.22
N TYR A 115 9.33 -10.62 2.04
CA TYR A 115 10.37 -10.79 1.03
C TYR A 115 11.46 -11.75 1.51
N TRP A 116 12.12 -12.39 0.56
CA TRP A 116 13.20 -13.34 0.78
C TRP A 116 14.36 -13.01 -0.15
N THR A 117 15.57 -13.38 0.26
CA THR A 117 16.75 -13.35 -0.60
C THR A 117 17.27 -14.76 -0.78
N LEU A 118 17.43 -15.19 -2.03
CA LEU A 118 18.01 -16.49 -2.35
C LEU A 118 19.46 -16.53 -1.87
N GLN A 119 19.83 -17.58 -1.14
CA GLN A 119 21.24 -17.85 -0.82
C GLN A 119 21.82 -18.81 -1.85
N ASN A 120 21.14 -19.93 -2.10
CA ASN A 120 21.53 -20.87 -3.16
C ASN A 120 20.38 -21.83 -3.51
N ILE A 121 20.44 -22.37 -4.73
CA ILE A 121 19.63 -23.54 -5.11
C ILE A 121 20.37 -24.79 -4.61
N VAL A 122 19.68 -25.61 -3.82
CA VAL A 122 20.22 -26.87 -3.27
C VAL A 122 20.01 -28.00 -4.28
N SER A 123 18.81 -28.08 -4.86
CA SER A 123 18.49 -29.05 -5.92
C SER A 123 17.31 -28.59 -6.75
N GLN A 124 17.17 -29.12 -7.96
CA GLN A 124 16.01 -28.91 -8.81
C GLN A 124 15.63 -30.20 -9.55
N ARG A 125 14.34 -30.41 -9.81
CA ARG A 125 13.85 -31.51 -10.63
C ARG A 125 12.63 -31.10 -11.46
N MET A 126 12.62 -31.47 -12.73
CA MET A 126 11.42 -31.32 -13.57
C MET A 126 10.38 -32.37 -13.16
N VAL A 127 9.13 -31.94 -13.05
CA VAL A 127 7.98 -32.78 -12.72
C VAL A 127 7.18 -32.98 -14.00
N SER A 128 7.23 -34.20 -14.54
CA SER A 128 6.67 -34.57 -15.85
C SER A 128 5.13 -34.51 -15.92
N ASN A 129 4.45 -34.19 -14.81
CA ASN A 129 3.02 -33.92 -14.79
C ASN A 129 2.72 -32.95 -13.63
N PRO A 130 2.85 -31.63 -13.84
CA PRO A 130 2.52 -30.66 -12.82
C PRO A 130 1.00 -30.71 -12.56
N GLN A 131 0.58 -31.02 -11.33
CA GLN A 131 -0.85 -31.08 -10.94
C GLN A 131 -1.50 -29.70 -10.76
#